data_AF-A0AAN9TAM9-F1
#
_entry.id   AF-A0AAN9TAM9-F1
#
_cell.length_a   1.000
_cell.length_b   1.000
_cell.length_c   1.000
_cell.angle_alpha   90.00
_cell.angle_beta   90.00
_cell.angle_gamma   90.00
#
_symmetry.space_group_name_H-M   'P 1'
#
loop_
_entity.id
_entity.type
_entity.pdbx_description
1 polymer ?
#
loop_
_entity_poly.entity_id
_entity_poly.type
_entity_poly.pdbx_seq_one_letter_code
_entity_poly.pdbx_strand_id
1 'polypeptide(L)'
;MQEEESLGDIVFVQLPEVGSDVNPQDECGALESVKAASELYSPVSGTVTEINSALEEKPELVNKSCYDGGWLFKLKLKDADEIKTLMHEEQYSEFLKSDH
;
A
#
# COMPACT_ATOMS: atom_id res chain seq x y z
N MET A 1 -6.90 -8.04 -8.40
CA MET A 1 -8.31 -7.76 -8.05
C MET A 1 -8.86 -8.65 -6.91
N GLN A 2 -8.06 -9.51 -6.24
CA GLN A 2 -8.56 -10.35 -5.13
C GLN A 2 -8.35 -9.75 -3.73
N GLU A 3 -7.48 -8.73 -3.55
CA GLU A 3 -7.26 -8.13 -2.21
C GLU A 3 -8.35 -7.14 -1.78
N GLU A 4 -8.99 -6.44 -2.72
CA GLU A 4 -9.98 -5.39 -2.41
C GLU A 4 -11.31 -5.96 -1.87
N GLU A 5 -11.70 -7.17 -2.30
CA GLU A 5 -12.94 -7.83 -1.83
C GLU A 5 -12.80 -8.50 -0.45
N SER A 6 -11.56 -8.78 -0.02
CA SER A 6 -11.34 -9.54 1.23
C SER A 6 -11.28 -8.64 2.47
N LEU A 7 -10.97 -7.35 2.31
CA LEU A 7 -10.78 -6.43 3.44
C LEU A 7 -12.10 -5.78 3.91
N GLY A 8 -13.13 -5.64 3.08
CA GLY A 8 -14.38 -4.96 3.47
C GLY A 8 -14.19 -3.46 3.70
N ASP A 9 -15.22 -2.74 4.13
CA ASP A 9 -15.17 -1.27 4.29
C ASP A 9 -14.06 -0.83 5.26
N ILE A 10 -12.96 -0.32 4.70
CA ILE A 10 -11.90 0.41 5.42
C ILE A 10 -12.51 1.58 6.20
N VAL A 11 -12.32 1.55 7.52
CA VAL A 11 -12.79 2.58 8.45
C VAL A 11 -11.66 3.42 9.02
N PHE A 12 -10.43 2.93 8.96
CA PHE A 12 -9.27 3.63 9.48
C PHE A 12 -8.03 3.32 8.64
N VAL A 13 -7.21 4.36 8.42
CA VAL A 13 -5.95 4.26 7.68
C VAL A 13 -4.86 4.91 8.52
N GLN A 14 -3.87 4.12 8.89
CA GLN A 14 -2.66 4.59 9.56
C GLN A 14 -1.54 4.71 8.51
N LEU A 15 -1.13 5.95 8.24
CA LEU A 15 -0.04 6.27 7.32
C LEU A 15 1.26 6.56 8.08
N PRO A 16 2.42 6.33 7.46
CA PRO A 16 3.71 6.71 8.04
C PRO A 16 3.87 8.22 8.07
N GLU A 17 4.78 8.73 8.91
CA GLU A 17 5.15 10.14 8.89
C GLU A 17 6.00 10.51 7.67
N VAL A 18 5.76 11.69 7.10
CA VAL A 18 6.59 12.24 6.02
C VAL A 18 8.00 12.51 6.54
N GLY A 19 9.00 12.00 5.84
CA GLY A 19 10.40 12.05 6.24
C GLY A 19 10.88 10.79 6.97
N SER A 20 9.98 9.87 7.31
CA SER A 20 10.36 8.57 7.89
C SER A 20 11.06 7.69 6.87
N ASP A 21 12.11 7.02 7.30
CA ASP A 21 12.79 5.98 6.53
C ASP A 21 12.13 4.64 6.81
N VAL A 22 11.81 3.90 5.75
CA VAL A 22 11.26 2.54 5.80
C VAL A 22 12.17 1.58 5.03
N ASN A 23 12.31 0.36 5.52
CA ASN A 23 13.05 -0.71 4.85
C ASN A 23 12.09 -1.78 4.31
N PRO A 24 12.55 -2.68 3.43
CA PRO A 24 11.73 -3.79 2.96
C PRO A 24 11.31 -4.65 4.15
N GLN A 25 10.03 -5.04 4.19
CA GLN A 25 9.39 -5.76 5.31
C GLN A 25 9.21 -4.96 6.61
N ASP A 26 9.59 -3.69 6.66
CA ASP A 26 9.20 -2.84 7.78
C ASP A 26 7.71 -2.49 7.68
N GLU A 27 7.02 -2.58 8.80
CA GLU A 27 5.68 -2.06 8.96
C GLU A 27 5.73 -0.52 8.80
N CYS A 28 5.10 -0.03 7.74
CA CYS A 28 5.03 1.39 7.43
C CYS A 28 3.65 1.98 7.70
N GLY A 29 2.64 1.16 7.99
CA GLY A 29 1.29 1.61 8.28
C GLY A 29 0.35 0.45 8.53
N ALA A 30 -0.93 0.75 8.67
CA ALA A 30 -1.97 -0.25 8.85
C ALA A 30 -3.30 0.23 8.26
N LEU A 31 -4.07 -0.70 7.73
CA LEU A 31 -5.43 -0.49 7.24
C LEU A 31 -6.38 -1.27 8.14
N GLU A 32 -7.33 -0.57 8.76
CA GLU A 32 -8.36 -1.19 9.59
C GLU A 32 -9.71 -1.11 8.88
N SER A 33 -10.36 -2.26 8.76
CA SER A 33 -11.73 -2.38 8.29
C SER A 33 -12.65 -2.83 9.41
N VAL A 34 -13.96 -2.79 9.17
CA VAL A 34 -14.96 -3.31 10.11
C VAL A 34 -14.75 -4.81 10.43
N LYS A 35 -14.04 -5.56 9.58
CA LYS A 35 -13.89 -7.01 9.70
C LYS A 35 -12.48 -7.47 10.03
N ALA A 36 -11.46 -6.73 9.61
CA ALA A 36 -10.07 -7.14 9.71
C ALA A 36 -9.13 -5.92 9.77
N ALA A 37 -7.98 -6.11 10.38
CA ALA A 37 -6.85 -5.21 10.27
C ALA A 37 -5.81 -5.83 9.34
N SER A 38 -5.22 -5.04 8.46
CA SER A 38 -4.13 -5.42 7.56
C SER A 38 -2.95 -4.50 7.77
N GLU A 39 -1.82 -5.06 8.15
CA GLU A 39 -0.56 -4.32 8.29
C GLU A 39 0.01 -4.03 6.90
N LEU A 40 0.55 -2.83 6.72
CA LEU A 40 1.20 -2.40 5.49
C LEU A 40 2.69 -2.55 5.66
N TYR A 41 3.29 -3.35 4.77
CA TYR A 41 4.72 -3.58 4.74
C TYR A 41 5.32 -2.88 3.53
N SER A 42 6.44 -2.18 3.73
CA SER A 42 7.14 -1.59 2.58
C SER A 42 7.80 -2.69 1.75
N PRO A 43 7.61 -2.73 0.42
CA PRO A 43 8.27 -3.72 -0.43
C PRO A 43 9.72 -3.33 -0.78
N VAL A 44 10.13 -2.11 -0.47
CA VAL A 44 11.39 -1.48 -0.88
C VAL A 44 11.91 -0.54 0.20
N SER A 45 13.21 -0.26 0.18
CA SER A 45 13.82 0.74 1.05
C SER A 45 13.62 2.16 0.50
N GLY A 46 13.25 3.10 1.36
CA GLY A 46 13.16 4.50 0.97
C GLY A 46 12.71 5.43 2.08
N THR A 47 12.53 6.70 1.72
CA THR A 47 12.07 7.74 2.63
C THR A 47 10.70 8.22 2.17
N VAL A 48 9.73 8.27 3.09
CA VAL A 48 8.39 8.78 2.80
C VAL A 48 8.46 10.25 2.45
N THR A 49 8.00 10.62 1.25
CA THR A 49 8.03 12.01 0.78
C THR A 49 6.68 12.71 0.85
N GLU A 50 5.59 11.94 0.78
CA GLU A 50 4.24 12.48 0.77
C GLU A 50 3.28 11.42 1.30
N ILE A 51 2.25 11.82 2.04
CA ILE A 51 1.20 10.93 2.53
C ILE A 51 -0.15 11.46 2.08
N ASN A 52 -1.12 10.58 1.89
CA ASN A 52 -2.47 10.98 1.51
C ASN A 52 -3.31 11.28 2.76
N SER A 53 -3.14 12.47 3.33
CA SER A 53 -3.93 12.93 4.47
C SER A 53 -5.44 12.96 4.20
N ALA A 54 -5.89 12.91 2.94
CA ALA A 54 -7.30 12.79 2.63
C ALA A 54 -7.89 11.45 3.11
N LEU A 55 -7.08 10.41 3.29
CA LEU A 55 -7.51 9.12 3.83
C LEU A 55 -7.82 9.17 5.33
N GLU A 56 -7.27 10.14 6.07
CA GLU A 56 -7.62 10.36 7.48
C GLU A 56 -9.08 10.81 7.62
N GLU A 57 -9.56 11.62 6.68
CA GLU A 57 -10.97 12.07 6.65
C GLU A 57 -11.87 11.17 5.80
N LYS A 58 -11.31 10.49 4.79
CA LYS A 58 -12.04 9.67 3.81
C LYS A 58 -11.34 8.32 3.56
N PRO A 59 -11.34 7.42 4.56
CA PRO A 59 -10.76 6.08 4.42
C PRO A 59 -11.45 5.24 3.33
N GLU A 60 -12.72 5.55 3.02
CA GLU A 60 -13.50 4.93 1.95
C GLU A 60 -12.89 5.09 0.55
N LEU A 61 -11.98 6.05 0.34
CA LEU A 61 -11.29 6.25 -0.94
C LEU A 61 -10.38 5.06 -1.30
N VAL A 62 -9.84 4.35 -0.29
CA VAL A 62 -9.05 3.14 -0.50
C VAL A 62 -9.89 2.07 -1.21
N ASN A 63 -11.17 1.93 -0.86
CA ASN A 63 -12.09 0.96 -1.48
C ASN A 63 -12.66 1.41 -2.82
N LYS A 64 -12.77 2.73 -3.04
CA LYS A 64 -13.42 3.28 -4.24
C LYS A 64 -12.45 3.53 -5.38
N SER A 65 -11.19 3.82 -5.07
CA SER A 65 -10.20 4.26 -6.04
C SER A 65 -8.79 3.99 -5.56
N CYS A 66 -8.47 2.73 -5.24
CA CYS A 66 -7.16 2.29 -4.77
C CYS A 66 -5.97 2.79 -5.62
N TYR A 67 -6.15 2.94 -6.95
CA TYR A 67 -5.11 3.41 -7.86
C TYR A 67 -5.08 4.93 -8.11
N ASP A 68 -6.19 5.63 -7.90
CA ASP A 68 -6.30 7.08 -8.21
C ASP A 68 -6.29 7.93 -6.93
N GLY A 69 -7.38 7.89 -6.16
CA GLY A 69 -7.58 8.72 -4.96
C GLY A 69 -7.22 8.03 -3.65
N GLY A 70 -7.03 6.71 -3.69
CA GLY A 70 -6.77 5.83 -2.55
C GLY A 70 -5.29 5.49 -2.34
N TRP A 71 -4.38 6.20 -3.01
CA TRP A 71 -2.94 6.04 -2.78
C TRP A 71 -2.61 6.34 -1.31
N LEU A 72 -1.73 5.56 -0.70
CA LEU A 72 -1.45 5.66 0.73
C LEU A 72 -0.36 6.71 1.02
N PHE A 73 0.83 6.49 0.46
CA PHE A 73 1.96 7.39 0.59
C PHE A 73 2.88 7.25 -0.62
N LYS A 74 3.70 8.27 -0.86
CA LYS A 74 4.79 8.26 -1.82
C LYS A 74 6.11 8.09 -1.10
N LEU A 75 6.96 7.29 -1.70
CA LEU A 75 8.27 6.97 -1.17
C LEU A 75 9.34 7.37 -2.19
N LYS A 76 10.38 8.02 -1.71
CA LYS A 76 11.64 8.18 -2.44
C LYS A 76 12.51 6.96 -2.17
N LEU A 77 12.65 6.14 -3.20
CA LEU A 77 13.50 4.96 -3.18
C LEU A 77 14.94 5.35 -2.85
N LYS A 78 15.53 4.61 -1.90
CA LYS A 78 16.97 4.70 -1.63
C LYS A 78 17.76 3.89 -2.64
N ASP A 79 17.22 2.74 -3.03
CA ASP A 79 17.81 1.87 -4.05
C ASP A 79 16.79 1.59 -5.17
N ALA A 80 17.10 2.06 -6.38
CA ALA A 80 16.26 1.84 -7.55
C ALA A 80 16.37 0.42 -8.11
N ASP A 81 17.41 -0.33 -7.75
CA ASP A 81 17.56 -1.73 -8.16
C ASP A 81 16.55 -2.64 -7.44
N GLU A 82 16.03 -2.26 -6.27
CA GLU A 82 14.96 -3.00 -5.57
C GLU A 82 13.63 -2.99 -6.34
N ILE A 83 13.40 -2.01 -7.22
CA ILE A 83 12.22 -2.05 -8.11
C ILE A 83 12.31 -3.23 -9.08
N LYS A 84 13.52 -3.65 -9.47
CA LYS A 84 13.72 -4.78 -10.40
C LYS A 84 13.39 -6.12 -9.75
N THR A 85 13.38 -6.19 -8.42
CA THR A 85 12.93 -7.37 -7.68
C THR A 85 11.40 -7.41 -7.50
N LEU A 86 10.70 -6.32 -7.80
CA LEU A 86 9.24 -6.30 -7.80
C LEU A 86 8.69 -6.92 -9.08
N MET A 87 7.54 -7.59 -8.95
CA MET A 87 6.83 -8.12 -10.09
C MET A 87 6.35 -6.97 -10.98
N HIS A 88 6.74 -7.01 -12.25
CA HIS A 88 6.17 -6.14 -13.26
C HIS A 88 4.70 -6.51 -13.52
N GLU A 89 3.93 -5.60 -14.12
CA GLU A 89 2.50 -5.79 -14.42
C GLU A 89 2.20 -7.14 -15.09
N GLU A 90 3.06 -7.57 -16.03
CA GLU A 90 2.96 -8.88 -16.69
C GLU A 90 3.17 -10.05 -15.72
N GLN A 91 4.16 -9.95 -14.82
CA GLN A 91 4.46 -10.99 -13.83
C GLN A 91 3.36 -11.10 -12.76
N TYR A 92 2.78 -9.97 -12.34
CA TYR A 92 1.66 -9.97 -11.39
C TYR A 92 0.38 -10.51 -12.06
N SER A 93 0.16 -10.21 -13.35
CA SER A 93 -0.95 -10.79 -14.13
C SER A 93 -0.82 -12.31 -14.28
N GLU A 94 0.40 -12.82 -14.51
CA GLU A 94 0.67 -14.26 -14.53
C GLU A 94 0.52 -14.90 -13.13
N PHE A 95 1.01 -14.25 -12.08
CA PHE A 95 0.83 -14.72 -10.70
C PHE A 95 -0.66 -14.85 -10.34
N LEU A 96 -1.47 -13.83 -10.64
CA LEU A 96 -2.92 -13.86 -10.43
C LEU A 96 -3.63 -14.94 -11.28
N LYS A 97 -3.08 -15.31 -12.44
CA LYS A 97 -3.63 -16.38 -13.29
C LYS A 97 -3.17 -17.77 -12.85
N SER A 98 -2.02 -17.88 -12.20
CA SER A 98 -1.46 -19.14 -11.75
C SER A 98 -1.94 -19.55 -10.36
N ASP A 99 -2.52 -18.64 -9.58
CA ASP A 99 -3.16 -18.91 -8.28
C ASP A 99 -4.63 -19.33 -8.42
N HIS A 100 -4.97 -20.07 -9.48
CA HIS A 100 -6.29 -20.65 -9.69
C HIS A 100 -6.25 -22.18 -9.86
#